data_AF-A0A7J5E329-F1
#
_entry.id   AF-A0A7J5E329-F1
#
_cell.length_a   1.000
_cell.length_b   1.000
_cell.length_c   1.000
_cell.angle_alpha   90.00
_cell.angle_beta   90.00
_cell.angle_gamma   90.00
#
_symmetry.space_group_name_H-M   'P 1'
#
loop_
_entity.id
_entity.type
_entity.pdbx_description
1 polymer ?
#
loop_
_entity_poly.entity_id
_entity_poly.type
_entity_poly.pdbx_seq_one_letter_code
_entity_poly.pdbx_strand_id
1 'polypeptide(L)'
;MVGTSGAKLVVSPSLTEMVCENFTIAGAVDRPGVLRAHSEPAADVDTFAANRCWAPQWGYVQHDQVGTWKIQVTGDPVGTTWPVVVTDVLFRLAGHTVDCNYDTGGAIGGTFDTATQVFVPTSSSLTLRDVTGSDCATLDLQSGDPVSLTGTWTNVPTAGDGPLSFSH
;
A
#
# COMPACT_ATOMS: atom_id res chain seq x y z
N MET A 1 21.52 -6.80 3.44
CA MET A 1 20.55 -7.85 3.84
C MET A 1 19.22 -7.43 3.26
N VAL A 2 18.70 -8.16 2.27
CA VAL A 2 17.39 -7.88 1.67
C VAL A 2 16.36 -8.39 2.67
N GLY A 3 15.80 -7.49 3.48
CA GLY A 3 14.64 -7.84 4.31
C GLY A 3 13.50 -8.23 3.37
N THR A 4 12.92 -9.40 3.55
CA THR A 4 11.73 -9.82 2.83
C THR A 4 10.59 -8.87 3.18
N SER A 5 10.30 -7.91 2.30
CA SER A 5 9.14 -7.03 2.38
C SER A 5 7.93 -7.78 1.84
N GLY A 6 7.10 -8.31 2.73
CA GLY A 6 5.84 -8.97 2.35
C GLY A 6 4.65 -8.09 2.69
N ALA A 7 3.57 -8.23 1.92
CA ALA A 7 2.27 -7.66 2.29
C ALA A 7 1.19 -8.73 2.23
N LYS A 8 0.27 -8.66 3.19
CA LYS A 8 -0.94 -9.49 3.23
C LYS A 8 -2.15 -8.57 3.27
N LEU A 9 -3.04 -8.77 2.30
CA LEU A 9 -4.36 -8.15 2.25
C LEU A 9 -5.40 -9.17 2.69
N VAL A 10 -6.35 -8.73 3.51
CA VAL A 10 -7.49 -9.56 3.92
C VAL A 10 -8.77 -8.76 3.76
N VAL A 11 -9.69 -9.27 2.95
CA VAL A 11 -11.03 -8.72 2.76
C VAL A 11 -11.97 -9.31 3.81
N SER A 12 -12.76 -8.48 4.47
CA SER A 12 -13.86 -8.92 5.34
C SER A 12 -15.20 -8.54 4.71
N PRO A 13 -16.25 -9.38 4.81
CA PRO A 13 -16.36 -10.59 5.63
C PRO A 13 -15.90 -11.89 4.95
N SER A 14 -15.61 -11.89 3.65
CA SER A 14 -15.24 -13.10 2.90
C SER A 14 -14.00 -13.84 3.42
N LEU A 15 -13.16 -13.15 4.20
CA LEU A 15 -11.85 -13.62 4.66
C LEU A 15 -10.95 -14.06 3.50
N THR A 16 -11.18 -13.47 2.32
CA THR A 16 -10.29 -13.70 1.18
C THR A 16 -8.95 -13.04 1.50
N GLU A 17 -7.88 -13.83 1.39
CA GLU A 17 -6.52 -13.39 1.69
C GLU A 17 -5.70 -13.37 0.41
N MET A 18 -4.95 -12.30 0.21
CA MET A 18 -3.94 -12.19 -0.82
C MET A 18 -2.60 -11.91 -0.16
N VAL A 19 -1.59 -12.71 -0.50
CA VAL A 19 -0.22 -12.57 0.01
C VAL A 19 0.70 -12.28 -1.16
N CYS A 20 1.50 -11.22 -1.04
CA CYS A 20 2.55 -10.89 -1.99
C CYS A 20 3.93 -11.10 -1.34
N GLU A 21 4.81 -11.86 -2.00
CA GLU A 21 6.16 -12.15 -1.48
C GLU A 21 7.04 -10.89 -1.43
N ASN A 22 6.84 -9.98 -2.39
CA ASN A 22 7.51 -8.70 -2.42
C ASN A 22 6.46 -7.60 -2.52
N PHE A 23 6.57 -6.58 -1.69
CA PHE A 23 5.77 -5.36 -1.76
C PHE A 23 6.70 -4.15 -1.58
N THR A 24 6.87 -3.41 -2.67
CA THR A 24 7.77 -2.25 -2.73
C THR A 24 7.00 -1.04 -3.21
N ILE A 25 7.27 0.08 -2.57
CA ILE A 25 6.80 1.40 -2.99
C ILE A 25 8.04 2.24 -3.25
N ALA A 26 7.97 3.09 -4.26
CA ALA A 26 8.97 4.12 -4.52
C ALA A 26 8.28 5.40 -4.95
N GLY A 27 8.95 6.51 -4.69
CA GLY A 27 8.35 7.82 -4.84
C GLY A 27 9.35 8.94 -4.61
N ALA A 28 8.96 10.14 -5.02
CA ALA A 28 9.77 11.33 -4.85
C ALA A 28 9.27 12.13 -3.64
N VAL A 29 10.22 12.62 -2.84
CA VAL A 29 9.94 13.67 -1.84
C VAL A 29 9.62 14.94 -2.60
N ASP A 30 8.43 15.49 -2.40
CA ASP A 30 8.15 16.84 -2.88
C ASP A 30 9.09 17.81 -2.13
N ARG A 31 9.68 18.80 -2.82
CA ARG A 31 10.54 19.87 -2.25
C ARG A 31 11.40 19.43 -1.03
N PRO A 32 12.46 18.63 -1.23
CA PRO A 32 13.31 18.17 -0.12
C PRO A 32 13.97 19.35 0.61
N GLY A 33 14.00 19.29 1.94
CA GLY A 33 14.59 20.33 2.81
C GLY A 33 13.70 21.55 3.09
N VAL A 34 12.42 21.52 2.68
CA VAL A 34 11.45 22.56 2.99
C VAL A 34 10.56 22.11 4.16
N LEU A 35 10.39 22.99 5.15
CA LEU A 35 9.43 22.78 6.25
C LEU A 35 8.00 22.74 5.71
N ARG A 36 7.22 21.78 6.17
CA ARG A 36 5.83 21.57 5.74
C ARG A 36 4.87 21.77 6.89
N ALA A 37 3.64 22.17 6.56
CA ALA A 37 2.57 22.12 7.54
C ALA A 37 2.25 20.66 7.88
N HIS A 38 1.81 20.42 9.11
CA HIS A 38 1.35 19.10 9.53
C HIS A 38 0.23 18.61 8.59
N SER A 39 0.27 17.34 8.19
CA SER A 39 -0.65 16.72 7.23
C SER A 39 -0.56 17.21 5.76
N GLU A 40 0.39 18.08 5.41
CA GLU A 40 0.72 18.34 4.00
C GLU A 40 1.39 17.08 3.40
N PRO A 41 1.03 16.66 2.17
CA PRO A 41 1.73 15.57 1.49
C PRO A 41 3.23 15.83 1.48
N ALA A 42 4.04 14.86 1.90
CA ALA A 42 5.50 14.96 1.95
C ALA A 42 6.18 14.27 0.76
N ALA A 43 5.52 13.27 0.18
CA ALA A 43 6.02 12.54 -0.97
C ALA A 43 4.87 11.99 -1.82
N ASP A 44 5.11 11.91 -3.11
CA ASP A 44 4.27 11.18 -4.06
C ASP A 44 4.84 9.77 -4.23
N VAL A 45 3.97 8.76 -4.26
CA VAL A 45 4.32 7.36 -4.51
C VAL A 45 3.95 7.05 -5.95
N ASP A 46 4.93 7.15 -6.83
CA ASP A 46 4.76 7.01 -8.28
C ASP A 46 4.99 5.58 -8.76
N THR A 47 5.65 4.77 -7.94
CA THR A 47 5.93 3.37 -8.27
C THR A 47 5.41 2.46 -7.17
N PHE A 48 4.60 1.52 -7.58
CA PHE A 48 4.18 0.39 -6.80
C PHE A 48 4.59 -0.87 -7.55
N ALA A 49 5.32 -1.74 -6.86
CA ALA A 49 5.63 -3.05 -7.38
C ALA A 49 5.36 -4.09 -6.29
N ALA A 50 4.36 -4.93 -6.53
CA ALA A 50 4.21 -6.19 -5.83
C ALA A 50 4.56 -7.35 -6.78
N ASN A 51 5.12 -8.44 -6.25
CA ASN A 51 5.43 -9.61 -7.06
C ASN A 51 4.95 -10.87 -6.38
N ARG A 52 4.55 -11.84 -7.21
CA ARG A 52 4.04 -13.15 -6.76
C ARG A 52 2.89 -13.02 -5.77
N CYS A 53 1.93 -12.14 -6.09
CA CYS A 53 0.70 -12.04 -5.33
C CYS A 53 -0.15 -13.27 -5.60
N TRP A 54 -0.47 -14.00 -4.53
CA TRP A 54 -1.23 -15.24 -4.57
C TRP A 54 -2.38 -15.17 -3.57
N ALA A 55 -3.56 -15.54 -4.03
CA ALA A 55 -4.72 -15.79 -3.20
C ALA A 55 -5.04 -17.30 -3.25
N PRO A 56 -5.15 -18.01 -2.11
CA PRO A 56 -5.48 -19.44 -2.11
C PRO A 56 -6.76 -19.79 -2.89
N GLN A 57 -7.71 -18.85 -2.93
CA GLN A 57 -9.00 -19.02 -3.59
C GLN A 57 -8.93 -18.85 -5.12
N TRP A 58 -8.02 -18.02 -5.64
CA TRP A 58 -8.06 -17.55 -7.04
C TRP A 58 -6.78 -17.79 -7.82
N GLY A 59 -5.74 -18.21 -7.13
CA GLY A 59 -4.40 -18.36 -7.65
C GLY A 59 -3.65 -17.03 -7.76
N TYR A 60 -2.89 -16.86 -8.85
CA TYR A 60 -2.11 -15.65 -9.05
C TYR A 60 -3.03 -14.46 -9.33
N VAL A 61 -2.74 -13.34 -8.67
CA VAL A 61 -3.51 -12.10 -8.79
C VAL A 61 -2.66 -11.07 -9.53
N GLN A 62 -3.21 -10.51 -10.60
CA GLN A 62 -2.67 -9.34 -11.26
C GLN A 62 -3.03 -8.10 -10.45
N HIS A 63 -2.10 -7.17 -10.37
CA HIS A 63 -2.29 -5.92 -9.65
C HIS A 63 -1.71 -4.77 -10.48
N ASP A 64 -2.40 -3.64 -10.46
CA ASP A 64 -1.95 -2.41 -11.08
C ASP A 64 -2.22 -1.25 -10.13
N GLN A 65 -1.23 -0.40 -9.88
CA GLN A 65 -1.47 0.86 -9.19
C GLN A 65 -2.30 1.78 -10.10
N VAL A 66 -3.31 2.43 -9.51
CA VAL A 66 -4.13 3.41 -10.19
C VAL A 66 -3.92 4.77 -9.53
N GLY A 67 -3.48 5.75 -10.32
CA GLY A 67 -3.16 7.09 -9.83
C GLY A 67 -1.90 7.15 -8.96
N THR A 68 -1.70 8.29 -8.31
CA THR A 68 -0.54 8.57 -7.46
C THR A 68 -0.98 8.56 -6.00
N TRP A 69 -0.34 7.74 -5.17
CA TRP A 69 -0.59 7.77 -3.72
C TRP A 69 0.27 8.84 -3.08
N LYS A 70 -0.08 9.31 -1.89
CA LYS A 70 0.66 10.37 -1.19
C LYS A 70 0.98 9.97 0.22
N ILE A 71 2.20 10.28 0.68
CA ILE A 71 2.62 10.06 2.06
C ILE A 71 2.49 11.38 2.83
N GLN A 72 1.79 11.38 3.95
CA GLN A 72 1.65 12.52 4.86
C GLN A 72 2.25 12.18 6.22
N VAL A 73 3.01 13.10 6.82
CA VAL A 73 3.46 12.98 8.20
C VAL A 73 2.35 13.46 9.14
N THR A 74 1.96 12.63 10.10
CA THR A 74 0.78 12.87 10.95
C THR A 74 1.11 13.11 12.41
N GLY A 75 2.39 13.24 12.77
CA GLY A 75 2.82 13.55 14.12
C GLY A 75 4.33 13.61 14.26
N ASP A 76 4.78 13.90 15.47
CA ASP A 76 6.20 14.00 15.78
C ASP A 76 6.89 12.63 15.76
N PRO A 77 8.14 12.55 15.31
CA PRO A 77 8.90 11.31 15.32
C PRO A 77 9.32 10.87 16.71
N VAL A 78 9.55 9.57 16.84
CA VAL A 78 10.25 8.96 17.98
C VAL A 78 11.53 8.32 17.45
N GLY A 79 12.67 9.00 17.65
CA GLY A 79 13.93 8.59 17.05
C GLY A 79 13.90 8.75 15.53
N THR A 80 14.07 7.66 14.78
CA THR A 80 14.03 7.65 13.30
C THR A 80 12.65 7.26 12.73
N THR A 81 11.69 6.98 13.61
CA THR A 81 10.35 6.50 13.28
C THR A 81 9.35 7.64 13.26
N TRP A 82 8.67 7.81 12.14
CA TRP A 82 7.69 8.86 11.90
C TRP A 82 6.28 8.26 11.77
N PRO A 83 5.27 8.79 12.46
CA PRO A 83 3.88 8.45 12.18
C PRO A 83 3.48 9.05 10.83
N VAL A 84 2.98 8.20 9.92
CA VAL A 84 2.60 8.62 8.57
C VAL A 84 1.27 8.00 8.14
N VAL A 85 0.60 8.64 7.18
CA VAL A 85 -0.55 8.09 6.47
C VAL A 85 -0.27 8.12 4.98
N VAL A 86 -0.47 6.98 4.32
CA VAL A 86 -0.51 6.88 2.86
C VAL A 86 -1.95 7.11 2.43
N THR A 87 -2.18 8.19 1.69
CA THR A 87 -3.50 8.64 1.21
C THR A 87 -3.62 8.43 -0.29
N ASP A 88 -4.85 8.55 -0.81
CA ASP A 88 -5.16 8.34 -2.22
C ASP A 88 -4.73 6.95 -2.74
N VAL A 89 -4.70 5.96 -1.84
CA VAL A 89 -4.34 4.58 -2.19
C VAL A 89 -5.42 4.03 -3.09
N LEU A 90 -5.02 3.55 -4.26
CA LEU A 90 -5.88 2.86 -5.20
C LEU A 90 -5.05 1.86 -6.00
N PHE A 91 -5.48 0.61 -5.99
CA PHE A 91 -4.91 -0.45 -6.82
C PHE A 91 -6.03 -1.34 -7.35
N ARG A 92 -5.90 -1.74 -8.61
CA ARG A 92 -6.77 -2.72 -9.26
C ARG A 92 -6.24 -4.11 -8.99
N LEU A 93 -7.13 -5.03 -8.63
CA LEU A 93 -6.83 -6.46 -8.51
C LEU A 93 -7.69 -7.24 -9.49
N ALA A 94 -7.05 -8.15 -10.21
CA ALA A 94 -7.67 -9.00 -11.21
C ALA A 94 -7.20 -10.45 -11.03
N GLY A 95 -8.14 -11.37 -10.89
CA GLY A 95 -7.81 -12.80 -10.86
C GLY A 95 -7.29 -13.28 -12.21
N HIS A 96 -6.13 -13.94 -12.25
CA HIS A 96 -5.58 -14.44 -13.52
C HIS A 96 -6.41 -15.61 -14.07
N THR A 97 -7.02 -16.41 -13.19
CA THR A 97 -7.76 -17.63 -13.55
C THR A 97 -9.22 -17.62 -13.09
N VAL A 98 -9.69 -16.50 -12.53
CA VAL A 98 -11.09 -16.32 -12.09
C VAL A 98 -11.64 -15.03 -12.68
N ASP A 99 -12.93 -15.03 -13.04
CA ASP A 99 -13.62 -13.83 -13.47
C ASP A 99 -14.03 -13.00 -12.25
N CYS A 100 -13.05 -12.38 -11.61
CA CYS A 100 -13.27 -11.44 -10.53
C CYS A 100 -12.22 -10.32 -10.55
N ASN A 101 -12.72 -9.09 -10.67
CA ASN A 101 -11.93 -7.86 -10.75
C ASN A 101 -12.52 -6.82 -9.81
N TYR A 102 -11.68 -6.07 -9.13
CA TYR A 102 -12.11 -5.01 -8.25
C TYR A 102 -10.97 -4.03 -7.97
N ASP A 103 -11.33 -2.81 -7.61
CA ASP A 103 -10.40 -1.82 -7.13
C ASP A 103 -10.40 -1.84 -5.59
N THR A 104 -9.25 -1.61 -4.98
CA THR A 104 -9.14 -1.40 -3.53
C THR A 104 -8.59 -0.02 -3.30
N GLY A 105 -9.30 0.80 -2.53
CA GLY A 105 -8.83 2.16 -2.28
C GLY A 105 -9.28 2.79 -0.97
N GLY A 106 -8.53 3.81 -0.54
CA GLY A 106 -8.68 4.47 0.76
C GLY A 106 -7.35 5.04 1.25
N ALA A 107 -7.08 4.91 2.54
CA ALA A 107 -5.83 5.34 3.17
C ALA A 107 -5.29 4.26 4.13
N ILE A 108 -3.99 4.32 4.39
CA ILE A 108 -3.27 3.38 5.24
C ILE A 108 -2.44 4.18 6.23
N GLY A 109 -2.75 4.08 7.51
CA GLY A 109 -1.95 4.67 8.57
C GLY A 109 -0.86 3.69 9.03
N GLY A 110 0.29 4.22 9.43
CA GLY A 110 1.40 3.41 9.90
C GLY A 110 2.56 4.23 10.44
N THR A 111 3.71 3.59 10.52
CA THR A 111 4.97 4.23 10.89
C THR A 111 6.02 4.01 9.81
N PHE A 112 6.83 5.02 9.54
CA PHE A 112 7.96 4.95 8.62
C PHE A 112 9.27 5.19 9.35
N ASP A 113 10.18 4.22 9.29
CA ASP A 113 11.52 4.36 9.84
C ASP A 113 12.49 4.83 8.75
N THR A 114 12.97 6.06 8.91
CA THR A 114 13.91 6.70 7.97
C THR A 114 15.30 6.03 7.96
N ALA A 115 15.70 5.32 9.02
CA ALA A 115 16.98 4.62 9.06
C ALA A 115 16.94 3.31 8.26
N THR A 116 15.83 2.58 8.34
CA THR A 116 15.66 1.30 7.65
C THR A 116 14.91 1.41 6.32
N GLN A 117 14.30 2.58 6.05
CA GLN A 117 13.43 2.83 4.90
C GLN A 117 12.22 1.87 4.86
N VAL A 118 11.69 1.52 6.04
CA VAL A 118 10.58 0.57 6.18
C VAL A 118 9.32 1.28 6.68
N PHE A 119 8.21 1.09 5.97
CA PHE A 119 6.87 1.42 6.43
C PHE A 119 6.18 0.19 7.03
N VAL A 120 5.55 0.37 8.18
CA VAL A 120 4.76 -0.65 8.87
C VAL A 120 3.31 -0.16 9.01
N PRO A 121 2.34 -0.75 8.28
CA PRO A 121 0.93 -0.43 8.44
C PRO A 121 0.43 -0.77 9.84
N THR A 122 -0.37 0.13 10.43
CA THR A 122 -1.03 -0.07 11.72
C THR A 122 -2.55 0.10 11.64
N SER A 123 -3.04 0.75 10.59
CA SER A 123 -4.47 0.96 10.33
C SER A 123 -4.76 1.05 8.83
N SER A 124 -5.99 0.73 8.45
CA SER A 124 -6.46 0.77 7.06
C SER A 124 -7.90 1.27 7.01
N SER A 125 -8.19 2.15 6.05
CA SER A 125 -9.55 2.51 5.62
C SER A 125 -9.86 2.01 4.21
N LEU A 126 -9.05 1.07 3.71
CA LEU A 126 -9.22 0.50 2.38
C LEU A 126 -10.56 -0.23 2.28
N THR A 127 -11.22 -0.06 1.14
CA THR A 127 -12.49 -0.72 0.80
C THR A 127 -12.45 -1.21 -0.63
N LEU A 128 -13.19 -2.28 -0.92
CA LEU A 128 -13.43 -2.74 -2.28
C LEU A 128 -14.34 -1.76 -3.03
N ARG A 129 -14.06 -1.58 -4.32
CA ARG A 129 -14.78 -0.72 -5.26
C ARG A 129 -14.83 -1.41 -6.61
N ASP A 130 -15.79 -1.02 -7.45
CA ASP A 130 -15.89 -1.47 -8.84
C ASP A 130 -15.77 -3.00 -8.99
N VAL A 131 -16.40 -3.73 -8.06
CA VAL A 131 -16.37 -5.19 -8.03
C VAL A 131 -17.18 -5.75 -9.21
N THR A 132 -16.53 -6.54 -10.06
CA THR A 132 -17.09 -7.06 -11.31
C THR A 132 -16.59 -8.47 -11.61
N GLY A 133 -17.40 -9.24 -12.34
CA GLY A 133 -17.10 -10.63 -12.73
C GLY A 133 -17.93 -11.65 -11.94
N SER A 134 -18.27 -12.76 -12.58
CA SER A 134 -19.20 -13.76 -12.01
C SER A 134 -18.65 -14.47 -10.78
N ASP A 135 -17.33 -14.61 -10.70
CA ASP A 135 -16.71 -15.35 -9.60
C ASP A 135 -16.69 -14.52 -8.31
N CYS A 136 -16.72 -13.17 -8.38
CA CYS A 136 -16.73 -12.32 -7.19
C CYS A 136 -17.92 -12.62 -6.25
N ALA A 137 -19.09 -12.91 -6.80
CA ALA A 137 -20.26 -13.28 -6.01
C ALA A 137 -20.08 -14.63 -5.29
N THR A 138 -19.39 -15.58 -5.94
CA THR A 138 -19.06 -16.89 -5.35
C THR A 138 -18.07 -16.75 -4.20
N LEU A 139 -17.23 -15.71 -4.26
CA LEU A 139 -16.18 -15.38 -3.31
C LEU A 139 -16.65 -14.42 -2.21
N ASP A 140 -17.93 -14.07 -2.23
CA ASP A 140 -18.55 -13.10 -1.32
C ASP A 140 -17.79 -11.76 -1.27
N LEU A 141 -17.34 -11.29 -2.43
CA LEU A 141 -16.74 -9.96 -2.57
C LEU A 141 -17.78 -8.96 -3.05
N GLN A 142 -17.88 -7.85 -2.33
CA GLN A 142 -18.83 -6.79 -2.63
C GLN A 142 -18.18 -5.41 -2.48
N SER A 143 -18.66 -4.45 -3.27
CA SER A 143 -18.18 -3.07 -3.13
C SER A 143 -18.54 -2.53 -1.75
N GLY A 144 -17.59 -1.90 -1.09
CA GLY A 144 -17.70 -1.43 0.30
C GLY A 144 -17.11 -2.40 1.32
N ASP A 145 -16.76 -3.63 0.95
CA ASP A 145 -16.12 -4.58 1.86
C ASP A 145 -14.79 -4.00 2.39
N PRO A 146 -14.59 -3.98 3.72
CA PRO A 146 -13.36 -3.48 4.30
C PRO A 146 -12.16 -4.39 3.99
N VAL A 147 -11.04 -3.76 3.69
CA VAL A 147 -9.76 -4.42 3.43
C VAL A 147 -8.76 -4.04 4.51
N SER A 148 -8.26 -5.05 5.21
CA SER A 148 -7.12 -4.90 6.10
C SER A 148 -5.84 -5.23 5.34
N LEU A 149 -4.77 -4.56 5.75
CA LEU A 149 -3.46 -4.66 5.12
C LEU A 149 -2.41 -4.72 6.21
N THR A 150 -1.55 -5.72 6.12
CA THR A 150 -0.48 -5.98 7.09
C THR A 150 0.82 -6.31 6.36
N GLY A 151 1.94 -6.22 7.06
CA GLY A 151 3.26 -6.53 6.51
C GLY A 151 4.26 -5.39 6.70
N THR A 152 5.31 -5.39 5.90
CA THR A 152 6.33 -4.34 5.91
C THR A 152 6.67 -3.95 4.48
N TRP A 153 6.76 -2.65 4.23
CA TRP A 153 7.00 -2.11 2.90
C TRP A 153 8.32 -1.39 2.88
N THR A 154 9.20 -1.78 1.98
CA THR A 154 10.49 -1.11 1.84
C THR A 154 10.38 -0.02 0.78
N ASN A 155 10.79 1.19 1.15
CA ASN A 155 11.04 2.25 0.19
C ASN A 155 12.34 1.95 -0.56
N VAL A 156 12.26 1.87 -1.88
CA VAL A 156 13.42 1.72 -2.75
C VAL A 156 13.51 2.98 -3.61
N PRO A 157 14.40 3.94 -3.27
CA PRO A 157 14.51 5.18 -4.03
C PRO A 157 14.75 4.90 -5.51
N THR A 158 14.11 5.69 -6.38
CA THR A 158 14.40 5.68 -7.80
C THR A 158 15.87 6.04 -8.04
N ALA A 159 16.45 5.52 -9.13
CA ALA A 159 17.85 5.77 -9.44
C ALA A 159 18.12 7.27 -9.64
N GLY A 160 18.95 7.85 -8.77
CA GLY A 160 19.26 9.28 -8.76
C GLY A 160 18.65 10.05 -7.59
N ASP A 161 17.67 9.46 -6.90
CA ASP A 161 17.04 10.03 -5.72
C ASP A 161 17.69 9.55 -4.41
N GLY A 162 17.58 10.37 -3.37
CA GLY A 162 17.97 10.00 -2.01
C GLY A 162 16.89 9.19 -1.28
N PRO A 163 17.22 8.55 -0.15
CA PRO A 163 16.22 7.96 0.72
C PRO A 163 15.17 8.99 1.16
N LEU A 164 13.94 8.51 1.39
CA LEU A 164 12.90 9.33 2.03
C LEU A 164 13.44 9.78 3.39
N SER A 165 13.57 11.10 3.55
CA SER A 165 14.01 11.72 4.79
C SER A 165 13.04 12.84 5.16
N PHE A 166 12.73 12.91 6.44
CA PHE A 166 11.91 13.97 7.02
C PHE A 166 12.80 14.80 7.93
N SER A 167 12.72 16.12 7.83
CA SER A 167 13.44 17.06 8.67
C SER A 167 12.47 17.86 9.53
N HIS A 168 12.83 18.06 10.80
CA HIS A 168 12.14 18.95 11.73
C HIS A 168 12.24 20.42 11.34
#